data_AF-A0A348VZT6-F1
#
_entry.id   AF-A0A348VZT6-F1
#
_cell.length_a   1.000
_cell.length_b   1.000
_cell.length_c   1.000
_cell.angle_alpha   90.00
_cell.angle_beta   90.00
_cell.angle_gamma   90.00
#
_symmetry.space_group_name_H-M   'P 1'
#
loop_
_entity.id
_entity.type
_entity.pdbx_description
1 polymer ?
#
loop_
_entity_poly.entity_id
_entity_poly.type
_entity_poly.pdbx_seq_one_letter_code
_entity_poly.pdbx_strand_id
1 'polypeptide(L)'
;MTKEKKSKVWEISLLSVFGAIWLFGFILAILGMVAFNAPVATKDNPLYQAQKSFASFLGMKGIVDFRVLGSAILVIAMIFIIWILYYYANKYDAIKAKKARRDERMKALLSEEDKAE
;
A
#
# COMPACT_ATOMS: atom_id res chain seq x y z
N MET A 1 18.90 -10.60 -13.96
CA MET A 1 17.66 -9.77 -13.92
C MET A 1 18.06 -8.30 -14.03
N THR A 2 17.45 -7.52 -14.94
CA THR A 2 17.81 -6.09 -15.14
C THR A 2 17.33 -5.23 -13.96
N LYS A 3 17.98 -4.07 -13.73
CA LYS A 3 17.61 -3.13 -12.64
C LYS A 3 16.14 -2.71 -12.70
N GLU A 4 15.58 -2.55 -13.89
CA GLU A 4 14.17 -2.23 -14.12
C GLU A 4 13.22 -3.35 -13.66
N LYS A 5 13.53 -4.62 -14.01
CA LYS A 5 12.73 -5.77 -13.57
C LYS A 5 12.73 -5.89 -12.04
N LYS A 6 13.89 -5.70 -11.40
CA LYS A 6 13.99 -5.72 -9.92
C LYS A 6 13.17 -4.60 -9.28
N SER A 7 13.18 -3.40 -9.88
CA SER A 7 12.38 -2.25 -9.42
C SER A 7 10.88 -2.51 -9.49
N LYS A 8 10.40 -3.10 -10.60
CA LYS A 8 8.98 -3.47 -10.80
C LYS A 8 8.52 -4.54 -9.82
N VAL A 9 9.33 -5.57 -9.59
CA VAL A 9 9.02 -6.61 -8.61
C VAL A 9 8.89 -6.00 -7.21
N TRP A 10 9.80 -5.09 -6.84
CA TRP A 10 9.75 -4.43 -5.53
C TRP A 10 8.49 -3.56 -5.36
N GLU A 11 8.09 -2.83 -6.39
CA GLU A 11 6.84 -2.06 -6.40
C GLU A 11 5.62 -2.96 -6.16
N ILE A 12 5.51 -4.05 -6.91
CA ILE A 12 4.41 -5.01 -6.79
C ILE A 12 4.41 -5.64 -5.40
N SER A 13 5.56 -6.05 -4.87
CA SER A 13 5.67 -6.60 -3.53
C SER A 13 5.19 -5.62 -2.47
N LEU A 14 5.61 -4.34 -2.55
CA LEU A 14 5.19 -3.31 -1.61
C LEU A 14 3.68 -3.04 -1.71
N LEU A 15 3.14 -2.89 -2.92
CA LEU A 15 1.70 -2.68 -3.13
C LEU A 15 0.88 -3.86 -2.62
N SER A 16 1.34 -5.09 -2.82
CA SER A 16 0.66 -6.29 -2.29
C SER A 16 0.67 -6.33 -0.76
N VAL A 17 1.79 -5.99 -0.13
CA VAL A 17 1.89 -5.94 1.34
C VAL A 17 0.97 -4.87 1.90
N PHE A 18 1.03 -3.64 1.40
CA PHE A 18 0.16 -2.56 1.88
C PHE A 18 -1.30 -2.78 1.52
N GLY A 19 -1.59 -3.42 0.39
CA GLY A 19 -2.95 -3.86 0.04
C GLY A 19 -3.50 -4.90 1.02
N ALA A 20 -2.68 -5.86 1.43
CA ALA A 20 -3.06 -6.84 2.47
C ALA A 20 -3.29 -6.17 3.83
N ILE A 21 -2.43 -5.23 4.23
CA ILE A 21 -2.61 -4.44 5.46
C ILE A 21 -3.90 -3.62 5.40
N TRP A 22 -4.20 -3.02 4.25
CA TRP A 22 -5.43 -2.27 4.03
C TRP A 22 -6.67 -3.17 4.18
N LEU A 23 -6.67 -4.34 3.54
CA LEU A 23 -7.74 -5.34 3.68
C LEU A 23 -7.90 -5.82 5.13
N PHE A 24 -6.79 -6.02 5.85
CA PHE A 24 -6.83 -6.36 7.27
C PHE A 24 -7.50 -5.26 8.11
N GLY A 25 -7.16 -3.99 7.87
CA GLY A 25 -7.83 -2.85 8.50
C GLY A 25 -9.33 -2.80 8.19
N PHE A 26 -9.72 -3.12 6.95
CA PHE A 26 -11.11 -3.20 6.53
C PHE A 26 -11.89 -4.27 7.30
N ILE A 27 -11.32 -5.47 7.41
CA ILE A 27 -11.92 -6.59 8.15
C ILE A 27 -12.11 -6.20 9.62
N LEU A 28 -11.10 -5.62 10.26
CA LEU A 28 -11.20 -5.14 11.64
C LEU A 28 -12.31 -4.09 11.82
N ALA A 29 -12.44 -3.15 10.87
CA ALA A 29 -13.48 -2.13 10.93
C ALA A 29 -14.89 -2.74 10.86
N ILE A 30 -15.12 -3.72 9.97
CA ILE A 30 -16.38 -4.45 9.87
C ILE A 30 -16.66 -5.24 11.15
N LEU A 31 -15.67 -5.99 11.65
CA LEU A 31 -15.82 -6.75 12.89
C LEU A 31 -16.16 -5.84 14.07
N GLY A 32 -15.56 -4.64 14.13
CA GLY A 32 -15.93 -3.63 15.10
C GLY A 32 -17.37 -3.15 14.96
N MET A 33 -17.87 -2.89 13.74
CA MET A 33 -19.27 -2.51 13.51
C MET A 33 -20.23 -3.61 13.97
N VAL A 34 -19.93 -4.87 13.64
CA VAL A 34 -20.71 -6.02 14.11
C VAL A 34 -20.65 -6.14 15.63
N ALA A 35 -19.48 -5.96 16.25
CA ALA A 35 -19.32 -6.04 17.71
C ALA A 35 -20.20 -5.04 18.48
N PHE A 36 -20.35 -3.82 17.97
CA PHE A 36 -21.13 -2.77 18.62
C PHE A 36 -22.60 -2.74 18.23
N ASN A 37 -22.99 -3.31 17.10
CA ASN A 37 -24.38 -3.37 16.65
C ASN A 37 -25.07 -4.73 16.96
N ALA A 38 -24.31 -5.80 17.18
CA ALA A 38 -24.83 -7.08 17.66
C ALA A 38 -24.98 -7.28 19.20
N PRO A 39 -24.61 -6.37 20.13
CA PRO A 39 -24.73 -6.64 21.56
C PRO A 39 -26.19 -6.72 22.04
N VAL A 40 -27.15 -6.24 21.26
CA VAL A 40 -28.59 -6.45 21.52
C VAL A 40 -29.01 -7.90 21.21
N ALA A 41 -28.24 -8.63 20.39
CA ALA A 41 -28.56 -10.00 19.96
C ALA A 41 -27.83 -11.09 20.78
N THR A 42 -26.70 -10.79 21.43
CA THR A 42 -25.90 -11.79 22.16
C THR A 42 -25.26 -11.21 23.44
N LYS A 43 -25.72 -11.67 24.61
CA LYS A 43 -25.18 -11.31 25.94
C LYS A 43 -23.68 -11.61 26.10
N ASP A 44 -23.16 -12.58 25.35
CA ASP A 44 -21.75 -12.95 25.28
C ASP A 44 -21.20 -12.72 23.87
N ASN A 45 -20.93 -11.46 23.53
CA ASN A 45 -20.39 -11.14 22.20
C ASN A 45 -18.89 -11.51 22.12
N PRO A 46 -18.50 -12.53 21.32
CA PRO A 46 -17.11 -12.97 21.22
C PRO A 46 -16.20 -11.88 20.63
N LEU A 47 -16.74 -10.97 19.81
CA LEU A 47 -15.98 -9.86 19.25
C LEU A 47 -15.64 -8.80 20.31
N TYR A 48 -16.55 -8.57 21.26
CA TYR A 48 -16.29 -7.67 22.38
C TYR A 48 -15.22 -8.25 23.33
N GLN A 49 -15.23 -9.57 23.55
CA GLN A 49 -14.15 -10.23 24.27
C GLN A 49 -12.82 -10.15 23.51
N ALA A 50 -12.81 -10.33 22.19
CA ALA A 50 -11.61 -10.17 21.38
C ALA A 50 -11.02 -8.75 21.48
N GLN A 51 -11.86 -7.71 21.50
CA GLN A 51 -11.43 -6.32 21.71
C GLN A 51 -10.78 -6.08 23.08
N LYS A 52 -11.33 -6.70 24.14
CA LYS A 52 -10.75 -6.67 25.50
C LYS A 52 -9.42 -7.42 25.56
N SER A 53 -9.36 -8.63 25.02
CA SER A 53 -8.14 -9.44 24.99
C SER A 53 -7.03 -8.74 24.21
N PHE A 54 -7.36 -8.08 23.10
CA PHE A 54 -6.40 -7.29 22.34
C PHE A 54 -5.92 -6.05 23.11
N ALA A 55 -6.81 -5.34 23.82
CA ALA A 55 -6.40 -4.25 24.71
C ALA A 55 -5.45 -4.72 25.82
N SER A 56 -5.75 -5.86 26.43
CA SER A 56 -4.90 -6.48 27.45
C SER A 56 -3.54 -6.90 26.89
N PHE A 57 -3.49 -7.42 25.66
CA PHE A 57 -2.25 -7.75 24.97
C PHE A 57 -1.37 -6.51 24.74
N LEU A 58 -1.99 -5.35 24.47
CA LEU A 58 -1.30 -4.07 24.35
C LEU A 58 -0.97 -3.40 25.70
N GLY A 59 -1.26 -4.05 26.83
CA GLY A 59 -1.04 -3.48 28.17
C GLY A 59 -1.96 -2.31 28.51
N MET A 60 -3.03 -2.09 27.75
CA MET A 60 -3.96 -0.99 27.94
C MET A 60 -5.12 -1.39 28.86
N LYS A 61 -5.50 -0.50 29.79
CA LYS A 61 -6.73 -0.65 30.56
C LYS A 61 -7.92 -0.20 29.71
N GLY A 62 -8.81 -1.13 29.34
CA GLY A 62 -10.04 -0.82 28.61
C GLY A 62 -10.32 -1.74 27.43
N ILE A 63 -10.88 -1.17 26.37
CA ILE A 63 -11.30 -1.89 25.15
C ILE A 63 -10.72 -1.15 23.97
N VAL A 64 -10.10 -1.88 23.03
CA VAL A 64 -9.68 -1.32 21.76
C VAL A 64 -10.84 -1.47 20.78
N ASP A 65 -11.47 -0.36 20.42
CA ASP A 65 -12.52 -0.37 19.41
C ASP A 65 -11.92 -0.73 18.04
N PHE A 66 -12.24 -1.91 17.54
CA PHE A 66 -11.75 -2.39 16.25
C PHE A 66 -12.23 -1.53 15.08
N ARG A 67 -13.31 -0.74 15.23
CA ARG A 67 -13.72 0.26 14.23
C ARG A 67 -12.65 1.34 14.12
N VAL A 68 -12.30 1.94 15.25
CA VAL A 68 -11.31 3.02 15.31
C VAL A 68 -9.94 2.52 14.88
N LEU A 69 -9.53 1.36 15.38
CA LEU A 69 -8.25 0.74 14.99
C LEU A 69 -8.22 0.38 13.50
N GLY A 70 -9.26 -0.30 12.99
CA GLY A 70 -9.37 -0.68 11.60
C GLY A 70 -9.38 0.51 10.65
N SER A 71 -10.14 1.56 10.98
CA SER A 71 -10.15 2.82 10.24
C SER A 71 -8.79 3.52 10.25
N ALA A 72 -8.07 3.53 11.37
CA ALA A 72 -6.73 4.10 11.43
C ALA A 72 -5.75 3.33 10.52
N ILE A 73 -5.80 2.00 10.55
CA ILE A 73 -4.98 1.13 9.68
C ILE A 73 -5.31 1.39 8.21
N LEU A 74 -6.59 1.51 7.85
CA LEU A 74 -7.04 1.81 6.48
C LEU A 74 -6.45 3.11 5.95
N VAL A 75 -6.54 4.18 6.74
CA VAL A 75 -6.04 5.51 6.34
C VAL A 75 -4.53 5.48 6.16
N ILE A 76 -3.81 4.90 7.13
CA ILE A 76 -2.34 4.81 7.08
C ILE A 76 -1.89 3.97 5.89
N ALA A 77 -2.49 2.79 5.69
CA ALA A 77 -2.16 1.92 4.55
C ALA A 77 -2.44 2.61 3.21
N MET A 78 -3.56 3.34 3.10
CA MET A 78 -3.88 4.10 1.89
C MET A 78 -2.85 5.19 1.59
N ILE A 79 -2.39 5.93 2.60
CA ILE A 79 -1.33 6.94 2.45
C ILE A 79 -0.06 6.30 1.89
N PHE A 80 0.35 5.14 2.41
CA PHE A 80 1.51 4.42 1.90
C PHE A 80 1.33 3.92 0.47
N ILE A 81 0.16 3.39 0.11
CA ILE A 81 -0.14 2.97 -1.26
C ILE A 81 -0.01 4.15 -2.23
N ILE A 82 -0.62 5.29 -1.91
CA ILE A 82 -0.54 6.51 -2.73
C ILE A 82 0.91 6.97 -2.85
N TRP A 83 1.66 6.98 -1.75
CA TRP A 83 3.06 7.38 -1.74
C TRP A 83 3.94 6.46 -2.60
N ILE A 84 3.72 5.14 -2.55
CA ILE A 84 4.42 4.17 -3.40
C ILE A 84 4.10 4.43 -4.87
N LEU A 85 2.82 4.58 -5.22
CA LEU A 85 2.41 4.87 -6.59
C LEU A 85 3.07 6.16 -7.11
N TYR A 86 3.07 7.22 -6.30
CA TYR A 86 3.69 8.50 -6.66
C TYR A 86 5.21 8.38 -6.86
N TYR A 87 5.90 7.71 -5.93
CA TYR A 87 7.34 7.50 -6.02
C TYR A 87 7.73 6.72 -7.29
N TYR A 88 6.99 5.66 -7.61
CA TYR A 88 7.29 4.83 -8.79
C TYR A 88 6.87 5.49 -10.10
N ALA A 89 5.75 6.21 -10.14
CA ALA A 89 5.37 7.01 -11.32
C ALA A 89 6.47 8.00 -11.71
N ASN A 90 6.95 8.81 -10.76
CA ASN A 90 8.04 9.75 -10.98
C ASN A 90 9.33 9.06 -11.44
N LYS A 91 9.63 7.89 -10.87
CA LYS A 91 10.81 7.10 -11.25
C LYS A 91 10.72 6.61 -12.70
N TYR A 92 9.56 6.12 -13.14
CA TYR A 92 9.37 5.66 -14.51
C TYR A 92 9.39 6.81 -15.52
N ASP A 93 8.83 7.97 -15.18
CA ASP A 93 8.89 9.16 -16.04
C ASP A 93 10.33 9.64 -16.24
N ALA A 94 11.13 9.66 -15.16
CA ALA A 94 12.55 10.00 -15.24
C ALA A 94 13.34 9.01 -16.12
N ILE A 95 13.06 7.71 -16.02
CA ILE A 95 13.70 6.68 -16.85
C ILE A 95 13.31 6.87 -18.33
N LYS A 96 12.02 7.10 -18.61
CA LYS A 96 11.50 7.31 -19.96
C LYS A 96 12.12 8.55 -20.62
N ALA A 97 12.20 9.66 -19.88
CA ALA A 97 12.84 10.88 -20.36
C ALA A 97 14.33 10.69 -20.65
N LYS A 98 15.06 9.96 -19.80
CA LYS A 98 16.47 9.66 -20.03
C LYS A 98 16.68 8.76 -21.26
N LYS A 99 15.80 7.79 -21.48
CA LYS A 99 15.84 6.92 -22.65
C LYS A 99 15.56 7.69 -23.94
N ALA A 100 14.52 8.53 -23.95
CA ALA A 100 14.20 9.39 -25.10
C ALA A 100 15.38 10.27 -25.53
N ARG A 101 16.05 10.94 -24.57
CA ARG A 101 17.25 11.75 -24.87
C ARG A 101 18.41 10.94 -25.44
N ARG A 102 18.56 9.68 -25.01
CA ARG A 102 19.62 8.79 -25.53
C ARG A 102 19.29 8.35 -26.96
N ASP A 103 18.03 8.04 -27.22
CA ASP A 103 17.56 7.63 -28.54
C ASP A 103 17.64 8.79 -29.55
N GLU A 104 17.33 10.03 -29.13
CA GLU A 104 17.53 11.24 -29.94
C GLU A 104 19.01 11.46 -30.29
N ARG A 105 19.93 11.30 -29.33
CA ARG A 105 21.38 11.42 -29.57
C ARG A 105 21.88 10.33 -30.53
N MET A 106 21.44 9.09 -30.35
CA MET A 106 21.77 7.99 -31.26
C MET A 106 21.29 8.29 -32.68
N LYS A 107 20.06 8.78 -32.83
CA LYS A 107 19.50 9.14 -34.13
C LYS A 107 20.26 10.29 -34.80
N ALA A 108 20.68 11.29 -34.02
CA ALA A 108 21.51 12.39 -34.52
C ALA A 108 22.86 11.88 -35.03
N LEU A 109 23.56 11.05 -34.25
CA LEU A 109 24.85 10.46 -34.64
C LEU A 109 24.74 9.62 -35.92
N LEU A 110 23.75 8.74 -36.02
CA LEU A 110 23.52 7.94 -37.23
C LEU A 110 23.20 8.82 -38.45
N SER A 111 22.45 9.91 -38.26
CA SER A 111 22.14 10.84 -39.36
C SER A 111 23.32 11.72 -39.79
N GLU A 112 24.35 11.87 -38.93
CA GLU A 112 25.60 12.55 -39.26
C GLU A 112 26.55 11.61 -40.01
N GLU A 113 26.59 10.32 -39.64
CA GLU A 113 27.33 9.28 -40.38
C GLU A 113 26.79 9.09 -41.81
N ASP A 114 25.46 9.00 -41.99
CA ASP A 114 24.82 8.87 -43.31
C ASP A 114 25.02 10.10 -44.23
N LYS A 115 25.39 11.26 -43.67
CA LYS A 115 25.69 12.48 -44.45
C LYS A 115 27.17 12.64 -44.78
N ALA A 116 28.03 11.86 -44.15
CA ALA A 116 29.48 11.91 -44.34
C ALA A 116 29.97 10.89 -45.39
N GLU A 117 29.10 9.98 -45.84
CA GLU A 117 29.27 9.13 -47.04
C GLU A 117 28.69 9.80 -48.30
#